data_AF-A0A8I1YBV9-F1
#
_entry.id   AF-A0A8I1YBV9-F1
#
_cell.length_a   1.000
_cell.length_b   1.000
_cell.length_c   1.000
_cell.angle_alpha   90.00
_cell.angle_beta   90.00
_cell.angle_gamma   90.00
#
_symmetry.space_group_name_H-M   'P 1'
#
loop_
_entity.id
_entity.type
_entity.pdbx_description
1 polymer ?
#
loop_
_entity_poly.entity_id
_entity_poly.type
_entity_poly.pdbx_seq_one_letter_code
_entity_poly.pdbx_strand_id
1 'polypeptide(L)' 'MATEVKPIRTEQDYELALKEVERLWGAKAGTRDGDRLDVLATLIDAYEAQHYPMDPPDPIEAISSGWSSRD' A
#
# COMPACT_ATOMS: atom_id res chain seq x y z
N MET A 1 -4.33 22.34 9.75
CA MET A 1 -5.00 22.71 8.49
C MET A 1 -5.34 21.44 7.76
N ALA A 2 -6.62 21.15 7.56
CA ALA A 2 -7.07 19.90 6.95
C ALA A 2 -6.51 19.78 5.53
N THR A 3 -5.64 18.80 5.32
CA THR A 3 -5.34 18.30 3.97
C THR A 3 -6.65 17.72 3.47
N GLU A 4 -7.16 18.18 2.33
CA GLU A 4 -8.40 17.65 1.76
C GLU A 4 -8.13 16.22 1.27
N VAL A 5 -8.31 15.25 2.17
CA VAL A 5 -8.09 13.83 1.93
C VAL A 5 -9.35 13.27 1.28
N LYS A 6 -9.20 12.69 0.09
CA LYS A 6 -10.30 12.04 -0.63
C LYS A 6 -10.18 10.53 -0.49
N PRO A 7 -11.29 9.81 -0.21
CA PRO A 7 -11.29 8.34 -0.24
C PRO A 7 -10.95 7.82 -1.64
N ILE A 8 -10.22 6.71 -1.71
CA ILE A 8 -9.95 5.98 -2.94
C ILE A 8 -11.14 5.04 -3.18
N ARG A 9 -11.93 5.27 -4.24
CA ARG A 9 -13.11 4.45 -4.56
C ARG A 9 -13.05 3.81 -5.93
N THR A 10 -12.20 4.34 -6.81
CA THR A 10 -12.06 3.90 -8.19
C THR A 10 -10.60 3.65 -8.50
N GLU A 11 -10.35 2.87 -9.56
CA GLU A 11 -9.00 2.64 -10.07
C GLU A 11 -8.28 3.95 -10.41
N GLN A 12 -9.01 4.93 -10.94
CA GLN A 12 -8.46 6.24 -11.23
C GLN A 12 -8.00 6.98 -9.96
N ASP A 13 -8.77 6.90 -8.86
CA ASP A 13 -8.36 7.49 -7.59
C ASP A 13 -7.09 6.80 -7.07
N TYR A 14 -7.00 5.48 -7.24
CA TYR A 14 -5.87 4.66 -6.83
C TYR A 14 -4.59 5.03 -7.60
N GLU A 15 -4.66 5.10 -8.93
CA GLU A 15 -3.53 5.55 -9.76
C GLU A 15 -3.06 6.97 -9.42
N LEU A 16 -4.00 7.88 -9.14
CA LEU A 16 -3.66 9.24 -8.73
C LEU A 16 -3.00 9.27 -7.35
N ALA A 17 -3.47 8.43 -6.42
CA ALA A 17 -2.85 8.29 -5.11
C ALA A 17 -1.42 7.75 -5.21
N LEU A 18 -1.17 6.74 -6.04
CA LEU A 18 0.17 6.19 -6.29
C LEU A 18 1.13 7.25 -6.83
N LYS A 19 0.71 8.03 -7.84
CA LYS A 19 1.52 9.13 -8.40
C LYS A 19 1.86 10.20 -7.35
N GLU A 20 0.91 10.49 -6.47
CA GLU A 20 1.13 11.47 -5.41
C GLU A 20 2.07 10.93 -4.32
N VAL A 21 1.99 9.64 -3.98
CA VAL A 21 2.95 8.95 -3.10
C VAL A 21 4.36 9.03 -3.69
N GLU A 22 4.53 8.73 -4.97
CA GLU A 22 5.81 8.85 -5.68
C GLU A 22 6.37 10.28 -5.59
N ARG A 23 5.52 11.29 -5.81
CA ARG A 23 5.90 12.70 -5.70
C ARG A 23 6.31 13.11 -4.28
N LEU A 24 5.67 12.53 -3.27
CA LEU A 24 5.92 12.79 -1.85
C LEU A 24 7.04 11.94 -1.27
N TRP A 25 7.64 11.04 -2.05
CA TRP A 25 8.66 10.13 -1.57
C TRP A 25 9.84 10.90 -0.92
N GLY A 26 10.20 10.49 0.29
CA GLY A 26 11.25 11.16 1.07
C GLY A 26 10.80 12.41 1.83
N ALA A 27 9.51 12.74 1.82
CA ALA A 27 8.96 13.76 2.71
C ALA A 27 9.30 13.44 4.18
N LYS A 28 9.69 14.47 4.93
CA LYS A 28 10.07 14.30 6.35
C LYS A 28 8.81 14.09 7.19
N ALA A 29 8.88 13.14 8.12
CA ALA A 29 7.84 12.92 9.12
C ALA A 29 7.52 14.20 9.90
N GLY A 30 6.25 14.40 10.25
CA GLY A 30 5.75 15.58 10.96
C GLY A 30 5.74 16.87 10.13
N THR A 31 6.02 16.78 8.83
CA THR A 31 5.73 17.86 7.87
C THR A 31 4.40 17.58 7.19
N ARG A 32 3.78 18.62 6.63
CA ARG A 32 2.50 18.46 5.91
C ARG A 32 2.55 17.42 4.79
N ASP A 33 3.68 17.33 4.09
CA ASP A 33 3.89 16.37 3.02
C ASP A 33 4.08 14.96 3.56
N GLY A 34 4.78 14.80 4.69
CA GLY A 34 4.90 13.52 5.40
C GLY A 34 3.55 13.03 5.93
N ASP A 35 2.79 13.90 6.59
CA ASP A 35 1.45 13.57 7.08
C ASP A 35 0.51 13.17 5.94
N ARG A 36 0.66 13.79 4.75
CA ARG A 36 -0.11 13.43 3.56
C ARG A 36 0.31 12.08 2.98
N LEU A 37 1.62 11.81 2.95
CA LEU A 37 2.17 10.54 2.50
C LEU A 37 1.63 9.38 3.36
N ASP A 38 1.67 9.51 4.68
CA ASP A 38 1.17 8.49 5.62
C ASP A 38 -0.32 8.19 5.41
N VAL A 39 -1.13 9.25 5.22
CA VAL A 39 -2.56 9.08 4.95
C VAL A 39 -2.81 8.40 3.61
N LEU A 40 -2.10 8.80 2.54
CA LEU A 40 -2.28 8.19 1.22
C LEU A 40 -1.87 6.71 1.23
N ALA A 41 -0.76 6.37 1.89
CA ALA A 41 -0.32 4.99 2.05
C ALA A 41 -1.40 4.13 2.76
N THR A 42 -2.00 4.67 3.83
CA THR A 42 -3.08 3.99 4.56
C THR A 42 -4.33 3.76 3.69
N LEU A 43 -4.68 4.73 2.84
CA LEU A 43 -5.84 4.61 1.96
C LEU A 43 -5.60 3.65 0.80
N ILE A 44 -4.38 3.61 0.27
CA ILE A 44 -3.95 2.68 -0.76
C ILE A 44 -4.06 1.24 -0.23
N ASP A 45 -3.46 0.95 0.93
CA ASP A 45 -3.53 -0.37 1.57
C ASP A 45 -4.97 -0.83 1.78
N ALA A 46 -5.85 0.06 2.26
CA ALA A 46 -7.27 -0.24 2.42
C ALA A 46 -7.99 -0.52 1.09
N TYR A 47 -7.62 0.15 -0.01
CA TYR A 47 -8.18 -0.13 -1.33
C TYR A 47 -7.68 -1.46 -1.87
N GLU A 48 -6.37 -1.71 -1.78
CA GLU A 48 -5.72 -2.94 -2.24
C GLU A 48 -6.26 -4.17 -1.51
N ALA A 49 -6.43 -4.12 -0.20
CA ALA A 49 -7.01 -5.21 0.58
C ALA A 49 -8.42 -5.62 0.12
N GLN A 50 -9.19 -4.69 -0.46
CA GLN A 50 -10.53 -4.94 -0.98
C GLN A 50 -10.54 -5.41 -2.45
N HIS A 51 -9.59 -4.94 -3.27
CA HIS A 51 -9.60 -5.14 -4.72
C HIS A 51 -8.59 -6.17 -5.22
N TYR A 52 -7.47 -6.34 -4.50
CA TYR A 52 -6.40 -7.27 -4.79
C TYR A 52 -6.11 -8.14 -3.56
N PRO A 53 -7.09 -8.93 -3.07
CA PRO A 53 -6.84 -9.86 -1.98
C PRO A 53 -5.72 -10.82 -2.40
N MET A 54 -4.71 -10.97 -1.54
CA MET A 54 -3.68 -12.00 -1.73
C MET A 54 -4.39 -13.36 -1.68
N ASP A 55 -4.36 -14.09 -2.80
CA ASP A 55 -4.73 -15.50 -2.78
C ASP A 55 -3.82 -16.22 -1.75
N PRO A 56 -4.36 -17.14 -0.94
CA PRO A 56 -3.50 -17.94 -0.08
C PRO A 56 -2.43 -18.62 -0.94
N PRO A 57 -1.19 -18.75 -0.45
CA PRO A 57 -0.15 -19.43 -1.20
C PRO A 57 -0.68 -20.81 -1.61
N ASP A 58 -0.42 -21.21 -2.86
CA ASP A 58 -0.78 -22.54 -3.34
C ASP A 58 -0.26 -23.58 -2.32
N PRO A 59 -1.08 -24.57 -1.90
CA PRO A 59 -0.66 -25.58 -0.95
C PRO A 59 0.68 -26.23 -1.26
N ILE A 60 1.13 -26.26 -2.52
CA ILE A 60 2.46 -26.77 -2.93
C ILE A 60 3.60 -25.78 -2.59
N GLU A 61 3.39 -24.47 -2.77
CA GLU A 61 4.37 -23.43 -2.43
C GLU A 61 4.69 -23.42 -0.93
N ALA A 62 3.67 -23.64 -0.08
CA ALA A 62 3.83 -23.70 1.37
C ALA A 62 4.74 -24.85 1.85
N ILE A 63 4.89 -25.92 1.06
CA ILE A 63 5.71 -27.09 1.41
C ILE A 63 7.18 -26.87 1.03
N SER A 64 7.46 -26.13 -0.04
CA SER A 64 8.82 -25.92 -0.55
C SER A 64 9.71 -25.13 0.43
N SER A 65 9.15 -24.14 1.12
CA SER A 65 9.90 -23.29 2.07
C SER A 65 10.43 -24.01 3.32
N GLY A 66 9.98 -25.24 3.59
CA GLY A 66 10.42 -26.04 4.74
C GLY A 66 11.66 -26.91 4.49
N TRP A 67 12.11 -27.07 3.24
CA TRP A 67 13.11 -28.09 2.88
C TRP A 67 14.53 -27.55 2.74
N SER A 68 14.75 -26.23 2.77
CA SER A 68 16.10 -25.64 2.71
C SER A 68 16.64 -25.20 4.08
N SER A 69 16.45 -26.03 5.11
CA SER A 69 17.11 -25.87 6.42
C SER A 69 17.51 -27.21 7.05
N ARG A 70 17.57 -28.27 6.24
CA ARG A 70 18.13 -29.55 6.60
C ARG A 70 18.92 -30.05 5.40
N ASP A 71 20.19 -29.65 5.34
CA ASP A 71 21.34 -30.43 4.87
C ASP A 71 22.62 -29.62 5.13
#